data_AF-A0A1A8C1I4-F1
#
_entry.id   AF-A0A1A8C1I4-F1
#
_cell.length_a   1.000
_cell.length_b   1.000
_cell.length_c   1.000
_cell.angle_alpha   90.00
_cell.angle_beta   90.00
_cell.angle_gamma   90.00
#
_symmetry.space_group_name_H-M   'P 1'
#
loop_
_entity.id
_entity.type
_entity.pdbx_description
1 polymer ?
#
loop_
_entity_poly.entity_id
_entity_poly.type
_entity_poly.pdbx_seq_one_letter_code
_entity_poly.pdbx_strand_id
1 'polypeptide(L)'
;VKELLITECRTTAAATADVPQDSQPPASSDEMDFFDFEIQPRESFSTENEVTDYTRSGHELEILNQFPTVKKIYMKYNTPTPSSAPVDRLFSLGGLVFSPKRN
;
A
#
# COMPACT_ATOMS: atom_id res chain seq x y z
N VAL A 1 18.12 -1.16 12.62
CA VAL A 1 16.78 -1.50 12.04
C VAL A 1 15.77 -0.39 12.31
N LYS A 2 15.55 0.04 13.57
CA LYS A 2 14.63 1.15 13.92
C LYS A 2 14.91 2.46 13.14
N GLU A 3 16.16 2.92 13.12
CA GLU A 3 16.54 4.15 12.38
C GLU A 3 16.21 4.07 10.88
N LEU A 4 16.46 2.92 10.26
CA LEU A 4 16.18 2.70 8.84
C LEU A 4 14.67 2.78 8.54
N LEU A 5 13.84 2.25 9.44
CA LEU A 5 12.38 2.34 9.34
C LEU A 5 11.90 3.80 9.50
N ILE A 6 12.47 4.56 10.44
CA ILE A 6 12.13 5.98 10.62
C ILE A 6 12.44 6.79 9.36
N THR A 7 13.63 6.58 8.76
CA THR A 7 14.01 7.24 7.51
C THR A 7 13.02 6.92 6.39
N GLU A 8 12.67 5.65 6.20
CA GLU A 8 11.71 5.22 5.16
C GLU A 8 10.31 5.76 5.40
N CYS A 9 9.85 5.83 6.65
CA CYS A 9 8.57 6.44 6.98
C CYS A 9 8.55 7.93 6.65
N ARG A 10 9.64 8.68 6.89
CA ARG A 10 9.72 10.10 6.49
C ARG A 10 9.65 10.27 4.98
N THR A 11 10.37 9.44 4.22
CA THR A 11 10.33 9.44 2.75
C THR A 11 8.93 9.13 2.23
N THR A 12 8.24 8.17 2.85
CA THR A 12 6.88 7.76 2.45
C THR A 12 5.83 8.83 2.81
N ALA A 13 5.98 9.49 3.95
CA ALA A 13 5.11 10.60 4.36
C ALA A 13 5.25 11.82 3.44
N ALA A 14 6.49 12.12 3.00
CA ALA A 14 6.76 13.18 2.03
C ALA A 14 6.18 12.87 0.63
N ALA A 15 6.24 11.61 0.18
CA ALA A 15 5.69 11.20 -1.12
C ALA A 15 4.15 11.27 -1.18
N THR A 16 3.45 11.16 -0.05
CA THR A 16 1.99 11.33 0.02
C THR A 16 1.53 12.79 0.05
N ALA A 17 2.45 13.76 0.18
CA ALA A 17 2.12 15.18 0.09
C ALA A 17 2.02 15.69 -1.37
N ASP A 18 2.34 14.83 -2.36
CA ASP A 18 2.45 15.20 -3.77
C ASP A 18 1.56 14.34 -4.69
N VAL A 19 0.40 13.90 -4.18
CA VAL A 19 -0.68 13.39 -5.04
C VAL A 19 -1.44 14.60 -5.59
N PRO A 20 -1.43 14.87 -6.91
CA PRO A 20 -2.34 15.84 -7.49
C PRO A 20 -3.76 15.31 -7.27
N GLN A 21 -4.56 16.07 -6.51
CA GLN A 21 -6.00 15.95 -6.61
C GLN A 21 -6.38 16.34 -8.05
N ASP A 22 -6.83 15.35 -8.81
CA ASP A 22 -7.31 15.57 -10.16
C ASP A 22 -8.54 16.50 -10.10
N SER A 23 -8.55 17.45 -11.02
CA SER A 23 -9.41 18.62 -11.01
C SER A 23 -10.77 18.28 -11.62
N GLN A 24 -11.85 18.36 -10.84
CA GLN A 24 -13.21 18.22 -11.36
C GLN A 24 -13.63 19.49 -12.15
N PRO A 25 -14.29 19.38 -13.31
CA PRO A 25 -14.79 20.52 -14.08
C PRO A 25 -16.06 21.13 -13.43
N PRO A 26 -16.44 22.38 -13.80
CA PRO A 26 -17.47 23.13 -13.09
C PRO A 26 -18.90 22.78 -13.50
N ALA A 27 -19.78 22.87 -12.50
CA ALA A 27 -21.24 23.12 -12.56
C ALA A 27 -22.21 21.95 -12.79
N SER A 28 -22.93 21.54 -11.73
CA SER A 28 -24.34 21.88 -11.44
C SER A 28 -25.18 20.72 -10.86
N SER A 29 -26.10 21.12 -9.96
CA SER A 29 -27.21 20.42 -9.28
C SER A 29 -26.93 19.29 -8.27
N ASP A 30 -27.08 19.65 -6.98
CA ASP A 30 -27.78 18.93 -5.90
C ASP A 30 -27.87 17.40 -5.94
N GLU A 31 -26.73 16.72 -5.96
CA GLU A 31 -26.63 15.38 -5.37
C GLU A 31 -25.47 15.39 -4.37
N MET A 32 -25.81 15.33 -3.08
CA MET A 32 -24.81 15.06 -2.05
C MET A 32 -24.10 13.77 -2.43
N ASP A 33 -22.77 13.83 -2.52
CA ASP A 33 -21.92 12.72 -2.91
C ASP A 33 -22.19 11.52 -1.99
N PHE A 34 -23.02 10.59 -2.46
CA PHE A 34 -23.48 9.40 -1.74
C PHE A 34 -22.31 8.49 -1.32
N PHE A 35 -21.11 8.75 -1.84
CA PHE A 35 -19.87 8.06 -1.53
C PHE A 35 -18.82 8.94 -0.83
N ASP A 36 -19.16 10.14 -0.37
CA ASP A 36 -18.27 10.91 0.51
C ASP A 36 -18.37 10.37 1.95
N PHE A 37 -17.74 9.22 2.16
CA PHE A 37 -17.42 8.80 3.51
C PHE A 37 -16.41 9.79 4.04
N GLU A 38 -16.82 10.65 4.97
CA GLU A 38 -15.92 11.52 5.73
C GLU A 38 -14.72 10.69 6.23
N ILE A 39 -13.61 10.78 5.51
CA ILE A 39 -12.35 10.19 5.93
C ILE A 39 -11.95 11.03 7.13
N GLN A 40 -12.32 10.56 8.33
CA GLN A 40 -11.93 11.21 9.57
C GLN A 40 -10.44 11.56 9.49
N PRO A 41 -10.04 12.80 9.79
CA PRO A 41 -8.64 13.16 9.85
C PRO A 41 -7.96 12.22 10.83
N ARG A 42 -7.26 11.21 10.31
CA ARG A 42 -6.47 10.31 11.13
C ARG A 42 -5.41 11.17 11.77
N GLU A 43 -5.48 11.27 13.09
CA GLU A 43 -4.45 11.85 13.97
C GLU A 43 -3.10 11.74 13.30
N SER A 44 -2.54 12.87 12.88
CA SER A 44 -1.26 12.94 12.20
C SER A 44 -0.19 12.62 13.23
N PHE A 45 -0.01 11.34 13.54
CA PHE A 45 1.07 10.88 14.38
C PHE A 45 2.36 11.30 13.71
N SER A 46 3.22 12.02 14.46
CA SER A 46 4.59 12.22 14.03
C SER A 46 5.18 10.85 13.70
N THR A 47 5.76 10.74 12.51
CA THR A 47 6.30 9.51 11.95
C THR A 47 7.19 8.73 12.93
N GLU A 48 7.90 9.44 13.79
CA GLU A 48 8.82 8.88 14.78
C GLU A 48 8.10 8.25 15.98
N ASN A 49 6.96 8.81 16.37
CA ASN A 49 6.10 8.25 17.42
C ASN A 49 5.44 6.98 16.91
N GLU A 50 4.92 6.99 15.67
CA GLU A 50 4.30 5.82 15.03
C GLU A 50 5.25 4.62 15.00
N VAL A 51 6.52 4.83 14.63
CA VAL A 51 7.53 3.77 14.59
C VAL A 51 7.90 3.28 15.99
N THR A 52 7.99 4.18 16.96
CA THR A 52 8.32 3.81 18.35
C THR A 52 7.19 2.99 18.97
N ASP A 53 5.94 3.41 18.77
CA ASP A 53 4.75 2.72 19.27
C ASP A 53 4.56 1.36 18.59
N TYR A 54 4.77 1.30 17.27
CA TYR A 54 4.79 0.03 16.55
C TYR A 54 5.86 -0.93 17.09
N THR A 55 7.08 -0.45 17.36
CA THR A 55 8.16 -1.30 17.88
C THR A 55 7.86 -1.81 19.29
N ARG A 56 7.05 -1.09 20.06
CA ARG A 56 6.63 -1.47 21.42
C ARG A 56 5.36 -2.35 21.43
N SER A 57 4.60 -2.35 20.33
CA SER A 57 3.38 -3.12 20.18
C SER A 57 3.64 -4.62 19.98
N GLY A 58 2.56 -5.41 19.87
CA GLY A 58 2.66 -6.85 19.60
C GLY A 58 3.13 -7.19 18.18
N HIS A 59 3.20 -8.49 17.88
CA HIS A 59 3.70 -9.00 16.59
C HIS A 59 2.60 -9.54 15.67
N GLU A 60 1.34 -9.31 16.01
CA GLU A 60 0.20 -9.71 15.20
C GLU A 60 0.06 -8.78 13.99
N LEU A 61 -0.30 -9.35 12.83
CA LEU A 61 -0.47 -8.58 11.59
C LEU A 61 -1.57 -7.51 11.69
N GLU A 62 -2.59 -7.74 12.52
CA GLU A 62 -3.71 -6.81 12.72
C GLU A 62 -3.27 -5.48 13.31
N ILE A 63 -2.14 -5.47 14.02
CA ILE A 63 -1.57 -4.27 14.65
C ILE A 63 -1.14 -3.24 13.59
N LEU A 64 -0.78 -3.68 12.38
CA LEU A 64 -0.49 -2.77 11.26
C LEU A 64 -1.70 -1.90 10.87
N ASN A 65 -2.93 -2.29 11.21
CA ASN A 65 -4.11 -1.45 10.93
C ASN A 65 -4.13 -0.16 11.75
N GLN A 66 -3.43 -0.14 12.88
CA GLN A 66 -3.29 1.02 13.78
C GLN A 66 -2.22 1.99 13.29
N PHE A 67 -1.27 1.52 12.46
CA PHE A 67 -0.10 2.27 12.01
C PHE A 67 -0.08 2.39 10.47
N PRO A 68 -0.78 3.38 9.88
CA PRO A 68 -0.98 3.48 8.44
C PRO A 68 0.31 3.68 7.63
N THR A 69 1.31 4.38 8.18
CA THR A 69 2.59 4.61 7.50
C THR A 69 3.43 3.34 7.50
N VAL A 70 3.51 2.67 8.65
CA VAL A 70 4.23 1.40 8.79
C VAL A 70 3.59 0.32 7.92
N LYS A 71 2.25 0.27 7.85
CA LYS A 71 1.52 -0.67 6.98
C LYS A 71 1.86 -0.49 5.50
N LYS A 72 1.96 0.76 5.02
CA LYS A 72 2.35 1.04 3.62
C LYS A 72 3.74 0.50 3.30
N ILE A 73 4.69 0.71 4.20
CA ILE A 73 6.07 0.22 4.06
C ILE A 73 6.11 -1.30 4.13
N TYR A 74 5.37 -1.89 5.06
CA TYR A 74 5.24 -3.33 5.17
C TYR A 74 4.77 -3.94 3.85
N MET A 75 3.69 -3.40 3.27
CA MET A 75 3.16 -3.87 1.99
C MET A 75 4.16 -3.72 0.84
N LYS A 76 4.87 -2.59 0.79
CA LYS A 76 5.87 -2.32 -0.25
C LYS A 76 7.01 -3.33 -0.25
N TYR A 77 7.55 -3.65 0.93
CA TYR A 77 8.77 -4.45 1.03
C TYR A 77 8.56 -5.93 1.32
N ASN A 78 7.43 -6.32 1.94
CA ASN A 78 7.20 -7.70 2.41
C ASN A 78 6.14 -8.45 1.59
N THR A 79 5.29 -7.76 0.82
CA THR A 79 4.23 -8.39 0.03
C THR A 79 4.62 -8.79 -1.40
N PRO A 80 5.64 -8.20 -2.07
CA PRO A 80 6.06 -8.70 -3.37
C PRO A 80 6.44 -10.18 -3.29
N THR A 81 5.92 -10.99 -4.22
CA THR A 81 6.30 -12.40 -4.31
C THR A 81 7.81 -12.50 -4.51
N PRO A 82 8.54 -13.20 -3.61
CA PRO A 82 10.00 -13.26 -3.69
C PRO A 82 10.50 -14.07 -4.91
N SER A 83 9.61 -14.66 -5.71
CA SER A 83 9.96 -15.56 -6.81
C SER A 83 9.08 -15.35 -8.04
N SER A 84 9.68 -15.49 -9.22
CA SER A 84 9.01 -15.59 -10.53
C SER A 84 8.25 -16.91 -10.72
N ALA A 85 8.40 -17.89 -9.81
CA ALA A 85 7.83 -19.23 -9.96
C ALA A 85 6.33 -19.31 -10.32
N PRO A 86 5.43 -18.44 -9.80
CA PRO A 86 4.04 -18.41 -10.25
C PRO A 86 3.89 -18.00 -11.73
N VAL A 87 4.70 -17.04 -12.16
CA VAL A 87 4.73 -16.52 -13.53
C VAL A 87 5.36 -17.55 -14.47
N ASP A 88 6.45 -18.19 -14.04
CA ASP A 88 7.10 -19.29 -14.76
C ASP A 88 6.17 -20.50 -14.91
N ARG A 89 5.39 -20.83 -13.87
CA ARG A 89 4.35 -21.88 -13.95
C ARG A 89 3.27 -21.53 -14.96
N LEU A 90 2.84 -20.27 -15.02
CA LEU A 90 1.86 -19.81 -15.99
C LEU A 90 2.38 -19.91 -17.44
N PHE A 91 3.63 -19.49 -17.69
CA PHE A 91 4.23 -19.58 -19.03
C PHE A 91 4.62 -21.01 -19.42
N SER A 92 5.11 -21.81 -18.48
CA SER A 92 5.43 -23.23 -18.71
C SER A 92 4.18 -24.05 -19.07
N LEU A 93 3.08 -23.87 -18.33
CA LEU A 93 1.79 -24.46 -18.68
C LEU A 93 1.19 -23.84 -19.96
N GLY A 94 1.41 -22.54 -20.19
CA GLY A 94 1.04 -21.87 -21.43
C GLY A 94 1.69 -22.51 -22.65
N GLY A 95 2.94 -22.99 -22.55
CA GLY A 95 3.60 -23.73 -23.63
C GLY A 95 2.84 -24.98 -24.08
N LEU A 96 2.08 -25.64 -23.19
CA LEU A 96 1.24 -26.80 -23.52
C LEU A 96 -0.04 -26.38 -24.27
N VAL A 97 -0.55 -25.17 -24.02
CA VAL A 97 -1.75 -24.62 -24.67
C VAL A 97 -1.42 -23.95 -26.01
N PHE A 98 -0.24 -23.33 -26.14
CA PHE A 98 0.17 -22.57 -27.32
C PHE A 98 1.11 -23.32 -28.28
N SER A 99 1.63 -24.50 -27.92
CA SER A 99 2.38 -25.34 -28.85
C SER A 99 1.42 -26.21 -29.69
N PRO A 100 1.46 -26.15 -31.03
CA PRO A 100 0.67 -27.04 -31.85
C PRO A 100 1.04 -28.50 -31.56
N LYS A 101 0.05 -29.31 -31.18
CA LYS A 101 0.23 -30.75 -30.99
C LYS A 101 0.47 -31.39 -32.37
N ARG A 102 1.74 -31.62 -32.71
CA ARG A 102 2.13 -32.24 -33.98
C ARG A 102 1.93 -33.76 -33.88
N ASN A 103 1.06 -34.32 -34.72
CA ASN A 103 0.97 -35.77 -34.97
C ASN A 103 2.06 -36.20 -35.96
#